data_AF-A0A537S084-F1
#
_entry.id   AF-A0A537S084-F1
#
_cell.length_a   1.000
_cell.length_b   1.000
_cell.length_c   1.000
_cell.angle_alpha   90.00
_cell.angle_beta   90.00
_cell.angle_gamma   90.00
#
_symmetry.space_group_name_H-M   'P 1'
#
loop_
_entity.id
_entity.type
_entity.pdbx_description
1 polymer ?
#
loop_
_entity_poly.entity_id
_entity_poly.type
_entity_poly.pdbx_seq_one_letter_code
_entity_poly.pdbx_strand_id
1 'polypeptide(L)' 'MWRASALIFLAVLLISPESAWALANPASVFCAKSGGKSEIRKGPRGQYGVCRLPDGRVVDEWAYFRSMRGRSR' A
#
# COMPACT_ATOMS: atom_id res chain seq x y z
N MET A 1 10.38 -45.23 -8.13
CA MET A 1 10.87 -44.07 -7.35
C MET A 1 10.68 -42.73 -8.07
N TRP A 2 10.82 -42.64 -9.40
CA TRP A 2 10.58 -41.40 -10.18
C TRP A 2 9.09 -41.00 -10.30
N ARG A 3 8.16 -41.96 -10.32
CA ARG A 3 6.72 -41.68 -10.56
C ARG A 3 6.03 -40.87 -9.47
N ALA A 4 6.49 -40.97 -8.22
CA ALA A 4 5.93 -40.20 -7.10
C ALA A 4 6.34 -38.72 -7.17
N SER A 5 7.50 -38.40 -7.76
CA SER A 5 8.00 -37.03 -7.89
C SER A 5 7.22 -36.19 -8.90
N ALA A 6 6.68 -36.81 -9.96
CA ALA A 6 5.89 -36.10 -10.97
C ALA A 6 4.50 -35.65 -10.46
N LEU A 7 3.89 -36.44 -9.56
CA LEU A 7 2.59 -36.12 -8.98
C LEU A 7 2.67 -34.94 -8.00
N ILE A 8 3.80 -34.80 -7.28
CA ILE A 8 4.03 -33.68 -6.38
C ILE A 8 4.22 -32.37 -7.16
N PHE A 9 4.90 -32.39 -8.31
CA PHE A 9 5.06 -31.22 -9.18
C PHE A 9 3.75 -30.75 -9.82
N LEU A 10 2.84 -31.67 -10.20
CA LEU A 10 1.54 -31.32 -10.77
C LEU A 10 0.63 -30.60 -9.75
N ALA A 11 0.72 -30.98 -8.47
CA ALA A 11 -0.10 -30.38 -7.42
C ALA A 11 0.32 -28.93 -7.08
N VAL A 12 1.62 -28.59 -7.15
CA VAL A 12 2.11 -27.24 -6.83
C VAL A 12 1.63 -26.18 -7.84
N LEU A 13 1.46 -26.54 -9.11
CA LEU A 13 0.93 -25.64 -10.15
C LEU A 13 -0.54 -25.25 -9.92
N LEU A 14 -1.33 -26.10 -9.25
CA LEU A 14 -2.76 -25.87 -9.00
C LEU A 14 -3.05 -25.04 -7.75
N ILE A 15 -2.06 -24.78 -6.90
CA ILE A 15 -2.24 -24.14 -5.57
C ILE A 15 -1.45 -22.82 -5.48
N SER A 16 -1.03 -22.23 -6.60
CA SER A 16 -0.44 -20.90 -6.56
C SER A 16 -1.52 -19.90 -6.12
N PRO A 17 -1.40 -19.24 -4.95
CA PRO A 17 -2.34 -18.19 -4.58
C PRO A 17 -2.20 -17.10 -5.64
N GLU A 18 -3.28 -16.78 -6.34
CA GLU A 18 -3.33 -15.55 -7.13
C GLU A 18 -2.98 -14.40 -6.19
N SER A 19 -1.87 -13.73 -6.47
CA SER A 19 -1.48 -12.56 -5.72
C SER A 19 -2.57 -11.51 -5.96
N ALA A 20 -3.48 -11.37 -5.00
CA ALA A 20 -4.42 -10.28 -4.97
C ALA A 20 -3.63 -9.01 -4.65
N TRP A 21 -3.08 -8.38 -5.69
CA TRP A 21 -2.42 -7.10 -5.57
C TRP A 21 -3.45 -6.09 -5.08
N ALA A 22 -3.38 -5.75 -3.79
CA ALA A 22 -4.15 -4.62 -3.27
C ALA A 22 -3.66 -3.37 -4.02
N LEU A 23 -4.59 -2.68 -4.70
CA LEU A 23 -4.28 -1.42 -5.36
C LEU A 23 -3.74 -0.45 -4.30
N ALA A 24 -2.52 0.06 -4.53
CA ALA A 24 -1.88 0.95 -3.58
C ALA A 24 -2.74 2.20 -3.34
N ASN A 25 -2.85 2.64 -2.08
CA ASN A 25 -3.56 3.86 -1.74
C ASN A 25 -2.88 5.07 -2.42
N PRO A 26 -3.58 5.83 -3.29
CA PRO A 26 -3.00 6.96 -4.00
C PRO A 26 -2.40 8.03 -3.08
N ALA A 27 -3.00 8.28 -1.93
CA ALA A 27 -2.50 9.24 -0.95
C ALA A 27 -1.19 8.77 -0.31
N SER A 28 -1.09 7.48 0.02
CA SER A 28 0.14 6.90 0.57
C SER A 28 1.26 6.84 -0.47
N VAL A 29 0.94 6.54 -1.73
CA VAL A 29 1.89 6.63 -2.86
C VAL A 29 2.38 8.06 -3.03
N PHE A 30 1.48 9.04 -2.96
CA PHE A 30 1.85 10.45 -3.04
C PHE A 30 2.74 10.89 -1.88
N CYS A 31 2.46 10.43 -0.66
CA CYS A 31 3.30 10.68 0.51
C CYS A 31 4.73 10.18 0.28
N ALA A 32 4.88 8.92 -0.18
CA ALA A 32 6.19 8.33 -0.48
C ALA A 32 6.93 9.10 -1.60
N LYS A 33 6.23 9.47 -2.68
CA LYS A 33 6.79 10.31 -3.76
C LYS A 33 7.23 11.70 -3.28
N SER A 34 6.62 12.21 -2.23
CA SER A 34 6.97 13.49 -1.59
C SER A 34 8.11 13.35 -0.58
N GLY A 35 8.77 12.19 -0.51
CA GLY A 35 9.82 11.87 0.46
C GLY A 35 9.31 11.59 1.86
N GLY A 36 7.99 11.54 2.06
CA GLY A 36 7.37 11.27 3.35
C GLY A 36 7.18 9.79 3.64
N LYS A 37 6.78 9.49 4.87
CA LYS A 37 6.39 8.15 5.33
C LYS A 37 4.91 8.12 5.67
N SER A 38 4.18 7.19 5.04
CA SER A 38 2.78 6.92 5.37
C SER A 38 2.68 6.19 6.71
N GLU A 39 1.79 6.63 7.60
CA GLU A 39 1.52 5.98 8.88
C GLU A 39 0.01 5.84 9.08
N ILE A 40 -0.44 4.68 9.54
CA ILE A 40 -1.82 4.48 9.96
C ILE A 40 -1.93 4.75 11.45
N ARG A 41 -2.91 5.57 11.85
CA ARG A 41 -3.20 5.93 13.23
C ARG A 41 -4.59 5.50 13.63
N LYS A 42 -4.78 5.17 14.91
CA LYS A 42 -6.10 4.94 15.50
C LYS A 42 -6.65 6.26 16.04
N GLY A 43 -7.93 6.51 15.83
CA GLY A 43 -8.64 7.66 16.38
C GLY A 43 -10.08 7.31 16.75
N PRO A 44 -10.85 8.27 17.30
CA PRO A 44 -12.23 8.04 17.75
C PRO A 44 -13.19 7.55 16.66
N ARG A 45 -12.86 7.81 15.38
CA ARG A 45 -13.66 7.43 14.20
C ARG A 45 -13.09 6.24 13.43
N GLY A 46 -12.15 5.50 14.03
CA GLY A 46 -11.45 4.38 13.39
C GLY A 46 -10.02 4.73 12.97
N GLN A 47 -9.50 4.00 11.99
CA GLN A 47 -8.14 4.21 11.49
C GLN A 47 -8.08 5.30 10.43
N TYR A 48 -7.01 6.09 10.42
CA TYR A 48 -6.77 7.13 9.41
C TYR A 48 -5.28 7.18 9.03
N GLY A 49 -4.99 7.56 7.80
CA GLY A 49 -3.64 7.70 7.28
C GLY A 49 -3.10 9.12 7.47
N VAL A 50 -1.83 9.22 7.86
CA VAL A 50 -1.07 10.47 7.86
C VAL A 50 0.22 10.32 7.07
N CYS A 51 0.71 11.43 6.53
CA CYS A 51 2.03 11.53 5.93
C CYS A 51 2.97 12.28 6.89
N ARG A 52 4.04 11.61 7.33
CA ARG A 52 5.17 12.25 8.00
C ARG A 52 6.15 12.75 6.95
N LEU A 53 6.27 14.05 6.81
CA LEU A 53 7.13 14.71 5.83
C LEU A 53 8.59 14.80 6.31
N PRO A 54 9.57 15.00 5.39
CA PRO A 54 10.99 15.12 5.74
C PRO A 54 11.31 16.27 6.70
N ASP A 55 10.51 17.34 6.67
CA ASP A 55 10.63 18.50 7.58
C ASP A 55 10.03 18.24 8.98
N GLY A 56 9.59 17.00 9.24
CA GLY A 56 9.01 16.58 10.51
C GLY A 56 7.52 16.87 10.65
N ARG A 57 6.89 17.60 9.71
CA ARG A 57 5.44 17.83 9.75
C ARG A 57 4.69 16.52 9.57
N VAL A 58 3.54 16.42 10.23
CA VAL A 58 2.59 15.32 10.06
C VAL A 58 1.27 15.90 9.57
N VAL A 59 0.84 15.47 8.39
CA VAL A 59 -0.39 15.94 7.74
C VAL A 59 -1.30 14.78 7.40
N ASP A 60 -2.62 15.01 7.34
CA ASP A 60 -3.56 14.02 6.81
C ASP A 60 -3.20 13.71 5.34
N GLU A 61 -3.01 12.42 5.01
CA GLU A 61 -2.45 12.03 3.71
C GLU A 61 -3.41 12.39 2.55
N TRP A 62 -4.72 12.30 2.78
CA TRP A 62 -5.73 12.57 1.78
C TRP A 62 -5.94 14.07 1.54
N ALA A 63 -5.91 14.87 2.61
CA ALA A 63 -5.88 16.32 2.51
C ALA A 63 -4.63 16.79 1.76
N TYR A 64 -3.47 16.22 2.08
CA TYR A 64 -2.22 16.55 1.39
C TYR A 64 -2.29 16.22 -0.10
N PHE A 65 -2.70 15.01 -0.47
CA PHE A 65 -2.89 14.59 -1.86
C PHE A 65 -3.86 15.50 -2.63
N ARG A 66 -5.01 15.87 -2.05
CA ARG A 66 -5.99 16.74 -2.70
C ARG A 66 -5.51 18.19 -2.83
N SER A 67 -4.77 18.71 -1.84
CA SER A 67 -4.26 20.09 -1.87
C SER A 67 -3.34 20.35 -3.07
N MET A 68 -2.58 19.35 -3.49
CA MET A 68 -1.68 19.45 -4.64
C MET A 68 -2.44 19.31 -5.98
N ARG A 69 -3.45 18.43 -6.06
CA ARG A 69 -4.31 18.34 -7.26
C ARG A 69 -5.16 19.60 -7.49
N GLY A 70 -5.49 20.34 -6.42
CA GLY A 70 -6.22 21.61 -6.52
C GLY A 70 -5.36 22.82 -6.89
N ARG A 71 -4.03 22.69 -6.87
CA ARG A 71 -3.08 23.79 -7.12
C ARG A 71 -2.57 23.85 -8.57
N SER A 72 -2.96 22.90 -9.43
CA SER A 72 -2.67 22.88 -10.87
C SER A 72 -3.74 23.59 -11.72
N ARG A 73 -4.40 24.62 -11.17
CA ARG A 73 -5.28 25.55 -11.92
C ARG A 73 -4.77 26.97 -11.77
#